data_AF-A0A7C2U1H9-F1
#
_entry.id   AF-A0A7C2U1H9-F1
#
_cell.length_a   1.000
_cell.length_b   1.000
_cell.length_c   1.000
_cell.angle_alpha   90.00
_cell.angle_beta   90.00
_cell.angle_gamma   90.00
#
_symmetry.space_group_name_H-M   'P 1'
#
loop_
_entity.id
_entity.type
_entity.pdbx_description
1 polymer ?
#
loop_
_entity_poly.entity_id
_entity_poly.type
_entity_poly.pdbx_seq_one_letter_code
_entity_poly.pdbx_strand_id
1 'polypeptide(L)'
;MAARCFPAGTSEHWAFVFGAYRFLGLAFGWVQGQVSVPGKLSDLHLYDGVQGYSGVPTGSWAGVMPGDSCQGSWPSASPWLSGSQSFPPYGEVGVALRLP
;
A
#
# COMPACT_ATOMS: atom_id res chain seq x y z
N MET A 1 -10.93 3.32 -2.44
CA MET A 1 -9.77 3.93 -1.75
C MET A 1 -9.90 3.65 -0.26
N ALA A 2 -8.78 3.38 0.41
CA ALA A 2 -8.71 3.17 1.85
C ALA A 2 -7.47 3.92 2.38
N ALA A 3 -7.57 4.45 3.59
CA ALA A 3 -6.46 5.14 4.25
C ALA A 3 -6.19 4.48 5.60
N ARG A 4 -4.91 4.38 5.95
CA ARG A 4 -4.46 4.12 7.30
C ARG A 4 -3.93 5.43 7.86
N CYS A 5 -4.65 5.98 8.83
CA CYS A 5 -4.20 7.15 9.56
C CYS A 5 -3.28 6.75 10.71
N PHE A 6 -2.50 7.71 11.21
CA PHE A 6 -1.71 7.51 12.41
C PHE A 6 -2.56 7.03 13.59
N PRO A 7 -2.05 6.10 14.41
CA PRO A 7 -2.61 5.86 15.73
C PRO A 7 -2.62 7.16 16.56
N ALA A 8 -3.64 7.33 17.40
CA ALA A 8 -3.74 8.52 18.24
C ALA A 8 -2.48 8.69 19.12
N GLY A 9 -1.90 9.89 19.10
CA GLY A 9 -0.73 10.24 19.92
C GLY A 9 0.64 9.96 19.31
N THR A 10 0.72 9.58 18.03
CA THR A 10 1.99 9.34 17.32
C THR A 10 1.92 9.81 15.87
N SER A 11 3.04 10.24 15.31
CA SER A 11 3.22 10.55 13.87
C SER A 11 4.29 9.66 13.24
N GLU A 12 4.68 8.59 13.94
CA GLU A 12 5.89 7.82 13.65
C GLU A 12 5.61 6.43 13.07
N HIS A 13 4.36 6.07 12.80
CA HIS A 13 4.03 4.72 12.33
C HIS A 13 3.38 4.76 10.97
N TRP A 14 2.88 3.61 10.53
CA TRP A 14 2.25 3.44 9.22
C TRP A 14 1.11 4.42 9.01
N ALA A 15 1.35 5.37 8.12
CA ALA A 15 0.35 6.31 7.63
C ALA A 15 0.50 6.36 6.11
N PHE A 16 -0.52 5.88 5.42
CA PHE A 16 -0.51 5.76 3.97
C PHE A 16 -1.94 5.65 3.45
N VAL A 17 -2.08 5.92 2.17
CA VAL A 17 -3.35 5.78 1.46
C VAL A 17 -3.17 4.87 0.27
N PHE A 18 -4.18 4.04 0.02
CA PHE A 18 -4.21 3.07 -1.05
C PHE A 18 -5.46 3.29 -1.91
N GLY A 19 -5.27 3.35 -3.21
CA GLY A 19 -6.35 3.38 -4.20
C GLY A 19 -6.14 2.30 -5.23
N ALA A 20 -7.26 1.72 -5.69
CA ALA A 20 -7.23 0.81 -6.80
C ALA A 20 -8.56 0.79 -7.55
N TYR A 21 -8.50 0.36 -8.82
CA TYR A 21 -9.65 0.11 -9.67
C TYR A 21 -9.34 -1.02 -10.65
N ARG A 22 -10.39 -1.57 -11.28
CA ARG A 22 -10.27 -2.60 -12.31
C ARG A 22 -10.87 -2.09 -13.61
N PHE A 23 -10.18 -2.35 -14.72
CA PHE A 23 -10.66 -2.05 -16.05
C PHE A 23 -10.15 -3.10 -17.04
N LEU A 24 -11.07 -3.71 -17.81
CA LEU A 24 -10.76 -4.71 -18.86
C LEU A 24 -9.81 -5.84 -18.40
N GLY A 25 -10.04 -6.40 -17.20
CA GLY A 25 -9.23 -7.50 -16.66
C GLY A 25 -7.86 -7.08 -16.07
N LEU A 26 -7.53 -5.79 -16.13
CA LEU A 26 -6.36 -5.22 -15.47
C LEU A 26 -6.77 -4.55 -14.15
N ALA A 27 -6.02 -4.84 -13.10
CA ALA A 27 -6.00 -4.05 -11.88
C ALA A 27 -5.03 -2.88 -12.05
N PHE A 28 -5.41 -1.74 -11.49
CA PHE A 28 -4.55 -0.56 -11.34
C PHE A 28 -4.54 -0.21 -9.87
N GLY A 29 -3.37 -0.13 -9.28
CA GLY A 29 -3.19 0.18 -7.86
C GLY A 29 -2.14 1.24 -7.65
N TRP A 30 -2.34 2.06 -6.63
CA TRP A 30 -1.35 3.01 -6.16
C TRP A 30 -1.40 3.11 -4.65
N VAL A 31 -0.23 3.35 -4.05
CA VAL A 31 -0.04 3.53 -2.62
C VAL A 31 0.83 4.75 -2.40
N GLN A 32 0.46 5.61 -1.45
CA GLN A 32 1.18 6.84 -1.15
C GLN A 32 1.47 6.92 0.35
N GLY A 33 2.74 7.17 0.68
CA GLY A 33 3.16 7.41 2.05
C GLY A 33 2.62 8.75 2.54
N GLN A 34 1.90 8.75 3.67
CA GLN A 34 1.42 9.96 4.35
C GLN A 34 2.23 10.28 5.61
N VAL A 35 3.34 9.58 5.83
CA VAL A 35 4.25 9.87 6.93
C VAL A 35 4.87 11.24 6.70
N SER A 36 4.63 12.20 7.61
CA SER A 36 5.10 13.58 7.50
C SER A 36 6.38 13.86 8.29
N VAL A 37 7.16 12.82 8.57
CA VAL A 37 8.42 12.92 9.33
C VAL A 37 9.58 12.95 8.34
N PRO A 38 10.32 14.07 8.20
CA PRO A 38 11.44 14.17 7.27
C PRO A 38 12.49 13.07 7.49
N GLY A 39 12.98 12.47 6.40
CA GLY A 39 13.97 11.38 6.44
C GLY A 39 13.42 10.01 6.83
N LYS A 40 12.13 9.90 7.17
CA LYS A 40 11.49 8.63 7.52
C LYS A 40 11.02 7.89 6.28
N LEU A 41 11.99 7.32 5.56
CA LEU A 41 11.73 6.49 4.39
C LEU A 41 10.97 5.22 4.78
N SER A 42 10.07 4.78 3.91
CA SER A 42 9.33 3.53 4.07
C SER A 42 9.35 2.73 2.79
N ASP A 43 9.19 1.42 2.87
CA ASP A 43 8.94 0.63 1.66
C ASP A 43 7.43 0.56 1.44
N LEU A 44 7.01 0.64 0.18
CA LEU A 44 5.62 0.52 -0.22
C LEU A 44 5.44 -0.70 -1.11
N HIS A 45 4.30 -1.38 -0.97
CA HIS A 45 4.02 -2.61 -1.69
C HIS A 45 2.57 -2.66 -2.19
N LEU A 46 2.36 -3.37 -3.29
CA LEU A 46 1.05 -3.68 -3.88
C LEU A 46 0.88 -5.19 -4.01
N TYR A 47 -0.34 -5.68 -3.76
CA TYR A 47 -0.68 -7.10 -3.83
C TYR A 47 -1.94 -7.35 -4.64
N ASP A 48 -1.93 -8.44 -5.41
CA ASP A 48 -3.13 -9.09 -5.90
C ASP A 48 -3.68 -10.01 -4.80
N GLY A 49 -4.78 -9.62 -4.17
CA GLY A 49 -5.29 -10.23 -2.93
C GLY A 49 -5.03 -9.38 -1.69
N VAL A 50 -5.22 -9.98 -0.51
CA VAL A 50 -5.08 -9.33 0.79
C VAL A 50 -3.69 -9.63 1.38
N GLN A 51 -2.90 -8.60 1.64
CA GLN A 51 -1.61 -8.68 2.31
C GLN A 51 -1.75 -9.42 3.66
N GLY A 52 -0.89 -10.41 3.90
CA GLY A 52 -0.96 -11.30 5.07
C GLY A 52 -1.97 -12.46 4.96
N TYR A 53 -2.82 -12.48 3.93
CA TYR A 53 -3.81 -13.52 3.67
C TYR A 53 -3.72 -14.00 2.21
N SER A 54 -2.60 -14.66 1.89
CA SER A 54 -2.25 -15.20 0.57
C SER A 54 -2.21 -14.21 -0.60
N GLY A 55 -2.22 -12.89 -0.35
CA GLY A 55 -2.02 -11.89 -1.40
C GLY A 55 -0.63 -12.03 -2.05
N VAL A 56 -0.59 -11.94 -3.37
CA VAL A 56 0.65 -12.07 -4.16
C VAL A 56 1.24 -10.69 -4.41
N PRO A 57 2.51 -10.42 -4.03
CA PRO A 57 3.15 -9.15 -4.34
C PRO A 57 3.22 -8.92 -5.85
N THR A 58 2.81 -7.73 -6.29
CA THR A 58 2.84 -7.30 -7.70
C THR A 58 3.76 -6.12 -7.94
N GLY A 59 4.08 -5.36 -6.89
CA GLY A 59 5.06 -4.28 -6.91
C GLY A 59 5.58 -3.99 -5.51
N SER A 60 6.87 -3.67 -5.43
CA SER A 60 7.58 -3.32 -4.19
C SER A 60 8.59 -2.22 -4.50
N TRP A 61 8.58 -1.15 -3.70
CA TRP A 61 9.47 -0.01 -3.86
C TRP A 61 10.10 0.30 -2.51
N ALA A 62 11.43 0.29 -2.47
CA ALA A 62 12.18 0.55 -1.25
C ALA A 62 12.53 2.02 -1.10
N GLY A 63 12.61 2.50 0.15
CA GLY A 63 13.13 3.83 0.45
C GLY A 63 12.26 4.99 -0.07
N VAL A 64 10.95 4.81 -0.13
CA VAL A 64 10.00 5.82 -0.62
C VAL A 64 9.94 6.99 0.36
N MET A 65 10.05 8.22 -0.15
CA MET A 65 10.04 9.42 0.67
C MET A 65 8.64 9.73 1.21
N PRO A 66 8.54 10.41 2.36
CA PRO A 66 7.34 11.12 2.80
C PRO A 66 6.59 11.84 1.67
N GLY A 67 5.34 11.47 1.43
CA GLY A 67 4.48 12.10 0.41
C GLY A 67 4.56 11.48 -0.98
N ASP A 68 5.57 10.64 -1.26
CA ASP A 68 5.72 9.98 -2.56
C ASP A 68 4.77 8.80 -2.73
N SER A 69 4.53 8.49 -4.00
CA SER A 69 3.60 7.46 -4.45
C SER A 69 4.29 6.40 -5.28
N CYS A 70 3.80 5.17 -5.13
CA CYS A 70 4.12 4.06 -6.00
C CYS A 70 2.85 3.55 -6.68
N GLN A 71 2.97 3.12 -7.92
CA GLN A 71 1.82 2.66 -8.70
C GLN A 71 2.21 1.53 -9.65
N GLY A 72 1.22 0.71 -9.98
CA GLY A 72 1.39 -0.39 -10.91
C GLY A 72 0.06 -0.84 -11.52
N SER A 73 0.17 -1.64 -12.57
CA SER A 73 -0.96 -2.31 -13.19
C SER A 73 -0.61 -3.75 -13.53
N TRP A 74 -1.53 -4.67 -13.30
CA TRP A 74 -1.32 -6.10 -13.52
C TRP A 74 -2.62 -6.81 -13.92
N PRO A 75 -2.55 -7.93 -14.67
CA PRO A 75 -3.69 -8.83 -14.82
C PRO A 75 -4.13 -9.35 -13.45
N SER A 76 -5.42 -9.25 -13.14
CA SER A 76 -5.95 -9.66 -11.84
C SER A 76 -7.37 -10.19 -11.96
N ALA A 77 -7.59 -11.37 -11.38
CA ALA A 77 -8.92 -11.95 -11.18
C ALA A 77 -9.37 -11.87 -9.71
N SER A 78 -8.51 -11.42 -8.79
CA SER A 78 -8.82 -11.38 -7.36
C SER A 78 -9.88 -10.33 -7.05
N PRO A 79 -10.94 -10.62 -6.28
CA PRO A 79 -11.89 -9.59 -5.87
C PRO A 79 -11.27 -8.57 -4.88
N TRP A 80 -10.07 -8.84 -4.37
CA TRP A 80 -9.37 -8.00 -3.40
C TRP A 80 -8.03 -7.56 -3.94
N LEU A 81 -7.69 -6.30 -3.72
CA LEU A 81 -6.32 -5.79 -3.86
C LEU A 81 -5.92 -5.14 -2.55
N SER A 82 -4.62 -5.07 -2.28
CA SER A 82 -4.12 -4.37 -1.10
C SER A 82 -2.85 -3.59 -1.40
N GLY A 83 -2.68 -2.52 -0.62
CA GLY A 83 -1.43 -1.78 -0.53
C GLY A 83 -0.93 -1.86 0.90
N SER A 84 0.38 -1.87 1.08
CA SER A 84 1.00 -1.85 2.40
C SER A 84 2.18 -0.89 2.44
N GLN A 85 2.54 -0.57 3.68
CA GLN A 85 3.75 0.17 4.01
C GLN A 85 4.55 -0.66 5.00
N SER A 86 5.87 -0.68 4.86
CA SER A 86 6.79 -1.31 5.80
C SER A 86 7.89 -0.35 6.25
N PHE A 87 8.34 -0.55 7.49
CA PHE A 87 9.49 0.14 8.05
C PHE A 87 10.44 -0.93 8.59
N PRO A 88 11.39 -1.46 7.82
CA PRO A 88 12.34 -2.45 8.34
C PRO A 88 13.12 -1.88 9.54
N PRO A 89 13.26 -2.62 10.66
CA PRO A 89 12.79 -4.00 10.94
C PRO A 89 11.40 -4.09 11.64
N TYR A 90 10.70 -2.96 11.81
CA TYR A 90 9.45 -2.80 12.58
C TYR A 90 8.20 -3.45 11.96
N GLY A 91 8.32 -4.06 10.78
CA GLY A 91 7.26 -4.82 10.13
C GLY A 91 6.49 -4.06 9.06
N GLU A 92 5.44 -4.70 8.57
CA GLU A 92 4.63 -4.26 7.44
C GLU A 92 3.15 -4.28 7.82
N VAL A 93 2.41 -3.25 7.40
CA VAL A 93 0.97 -3.19 7.61
C VAL A 93 0.24 -2.80 6.33
N GLY A 94 -0.79 -3.58 5.98
CA GLY A 94 -1.61 -3.37 4.79
C GLY A 94 -3.03 -2.85 5.06
N VAL A 95 -3.64 -2.34 4.00
CA VAL A 95 -5.10 -2.15 3.87
C VAL A 95 -5.57 -2.76 2.55
N ALA A 96 -6.78 -3.33 2.55
CA ALA A 96 -7.35 -3.98 1.38
C ALA A 96 -8.61 -3.27 0.88
N LEU A 97 -8.83 -3.33 -0.42
CA LEU A 97 -10.03 -2.88 -1.11
C LEU A 97 -10.65 -4.05 -1.85
N ARG A 98 -11.97 -4.20 -1.73
CA ARG A 98 -12.73 -5.04 -2.63
C ARG A 98 -13.00 -4.25 -3.90
N LEU A 99 -12.66 -4.82 -5.04
CA LEU A 99 -13.01 -4.25 -6.34
C LEU A 99 -14.28 -4.91 -6.88
N PRO A 100 -15.17 -4.15 -7.54
CA PRO A 100 -16.31 -4.70 -8.26
C PRO A 100 -15.88 -5.53 -9.48
#